data_AF-A0A2D4YG95-F1
#
_entry.id   AF-A0A2D4YG95-F1
#
_cell.length_a   1.000
_cell.length_b   1.000
_cell.length_c   1.000
_cell.angle_alpha   90.00
_cell.angle_beta   90.00
_cell.angle_gamma   90.00
#
_symmetry.space_group_name_H-M   'P 1'
#
loop_
_entity.id
_entity.type
_entity.pdbx_description
1 polymer ?
#
loop_
_entity_poly.entity_id
_entity_poly.type
_entity_poly.pdbx_seq_one_letter_code
_entity_poly.pdbx_strand_id
1 'polypeptide(L)'
;MIYIISRSFEMKITIRILCLIIFMMLVNYTNAQRDVNQDEIIGFACNYAGSPSETVLKYFKKLADKDYKWISNQLSSNNNAERFMSVLSLEKLTDLNKYELSEDELKLIDKVKKSEGLVYVCSGCTYFESFSLNELFNDDMSTYGKEYLERIINQIKD
;
A
#
# COMPACT_ATOMS: atom_id res chain seq x y z
N MET A 1 -19.26 -47.70 -42.33
CA MET A 1 -18.03 -47.75 -41.52
C MET A 1 -17.15 -46.50 -41.67
N ILE A 2 -16.94 -45.98 -42.89
CA ILE A 2 -16.09 -44.80 -43.17
C ILE A 2 -16.59 -43.50 -42.46
N TYR A 3 -17.91 -43.28 -42.39
CA TYR A 3 -18.49 -42.09 -41.76
C TYR A 3 -18.21 -41.95 -40.26
N ILE A 4 -18.15 -43.07 -39.53
CA ILE A 4 -17.89 -43.10 -38.07
C ILE A 4 -16.43 -42.74 -37.77
N ILE A 5 -15.50 -43.19 -38.64
CA ILE A 5 -14.07 -42.91 -38.51
C ILE A 5 -13.79 -41.42 -38.80
N SER A 6 -14.42 -40.85 -39.84
CA SER A 6 -14.31 -39.42 -40.16
C SER A 6 -14.80 -38.54 -39.01
N ARG A 7 -15.96 -38.86 -38.42
CA ARG A 7 -16.54 -38.11 -37.30
C ARG A 7 -15.73 -38.24 -36.01
N SER A 8 -15.11 -39.39 -35.76
CA SER A 8 -14.20 -39.60 -34.62
C SER A 8 -12.89 -38.80 -34.78
N PHE A 9 -12.40 -38.67 -36.01
CA PHE A 9 -11.20 -37.89 -36.31
C PHE A 9 -11.42 -36.38 -36.16
N GLU A 10 -12.52 -35.85 -36.70
CA GLU A 10 -12.89 -34.43 -36.54
C GLU A 10 -13.09 -34.05 -35.07
N MET A 11 -13.76 -34.90 -34.29
CA MET A 11 -14.00 -34.66 -32.85
C MET A 11 -12.69 -34.55 -32.05
N LYS A 12 -11.67 -35.36 -32.39
CA LYS A 12 -10.34 -35.30 -31.75
C LYS A 12 -9.59 -34.01 -32.09
N ILE A 13 -9.77 -33.49 -33.31
CA ILE A 13 -9.19 -32.21 -33.74
C ILE A 13 -9.85 -31.06 -32.98
N THR A 14 -11.18 -31.04 -32.90
CA THR A 14 -11.93 -30.01 -32.19
C THR A 14 -11.59 -29.97 -30.70
N ILE A 15 -11.47 -31.13 -30.04
CA ILE A 15 -11.05 -31.21 -28.64
C ILE A 15 -9.63 -30.65 -28.44
N ARG A 16 -8.68 -30.96 -29.33
CA ARG A 16 -7.31 -30.43 -29.26
C ARG A 16 -7.26 -28.91 -29.43
N ILE A 17 -8.05 -28.37 -30.35
CA ILE A 17 -8.16 -26.92 -30.55
C ILE A 17 -8.77 -26.26 -29.31
N LEU A 18 -9.82 -26.85 -28.74
CA LEU A 18 -10.45 -26.33 -27.53
C LEU A 18 -9.48 -26.33 -26.33
N CYS A 19 -8.70 -27.39 -26.15
CA CYS A 19 -7.67 -27.46 -25.12
C CYS A 19 -6.57 -26.40 -25.31
N LEU A 20 -6.16 -26.13 -26.56
CA LEU A 20 -5.18 -25.09 -26.87
C LEU A 20 -5.73 -23.69 -26.56
N ILE A 21 -7.00 -23.43 -26.88
CA ILE A 21 -7.66 -22.16 -26.58
C ILE A 21 -7.78 -21.95 -25.07
N ILE A 22 -8.19 -22.98 -24.31
CA ILE A 22 -8.25 -22.91 -22.83
C ILE A 22 -6.85 -22.71 -22.25
N PHE A 23 -5.84 -23.42 -22.76
CA PHE A 23 -4.47 -23.26 -22.30
C PHE A 23 -3.96 -21.84 -22.55
N MET A 24 -4.18 -21.28 -23.75
CA MET A 24 -3.83 -19.88 -24.07
C MET A 24 -4.55 -18.88 -23.16
N MET A 25 -5.83 -19.10 -22.82
CA MET A 25 -6.53 -18.24 -21.86
C MET A 25 -5.89 -18.28 -20.47
N LEU A 26 -5.44 -19.44 -20.00
CA LEU A 26 -4.82 -19.59 -18.69
C LEU A 26 -3.44 -18.90 -18.58
N VAL A 27 -2.66 -18.82 -19.67
CA VAL A 27 -1.33 -18.18 -19.64
C VAL A 27 -1.39 -16.64 -19.58
N ASN A 28 -2.55 -16.02 -19.86
CA ASN A 28 -2.69 -14.57 -19.89
C ASN A 28 -3.11 -13.95 -18.53
N TYR A 29 -3.29 -14.75 -17.47
CA TYR A 29 -3.74 -14.25 -16.15
C TYR A 29 -2.64 -13.85 -15.18
N THR A 30 -1.36 -14.01 -15.55
CA THR A 30 -0.25 -13.59 -14.68
C THR A 30 0.23 -12.21 -15.11
N ASN A 31 0.25 -11.25 -14.18
CA ASN A 31 0.76 -9.86 -14.30
C ASN A 31 -0.29 -8.74 -14.49
N ALA A 32 -1.43 -8.81 -13.78
CA ALA A 32 -2.45 -7.76 -13.83
C ALA A 32 -2.19 -6.53 -12.93
N GLN A 33 -1.12 -6.52 -12.13
CA GLN A 33 -0.80 -5.35 -11.31
C GLN A 33 0.34 -4.56 -11.93
N ARG A 34 -0.08 -3.39 -12.43
CA ARG A 34 0.70 -2.25 -12.90
C ARG A 34 1.91 -2.03 -12.00
N ASP A 35 3.02 -1.59 -12.57
CA ASP A 35 4.29 -1.28 -11.91
C ASP A 35 4.09 -0.17 -10.85
N VAL A 36 3.57 -0.53 -9.67
CA VAL A 36 3.32 0.43 -8.58
C VAL A 36 4.68 0.76 -7.96
N ASN A 37 4.99 2.05 -7.93
CA ASN A 37 6.18 2.56 -7.26
C ASN A 37 6.15 2.15 -5.78
N GLN A 38 7.13 1.34 -5.36
CA GLN A 38 7.19 0.80 -3.99
C GLN A 38 7.32 1.91 -2.94
N ASP A 39 7.88 3.06 -3.32
CA ASP A 39 8.00 4.24 -2.46
C ASP A 39 6.65 4.95 -2.21
N GLU A 40 5.60 4.61 -2.96
CA GLU A 40 4.26 5.22 -2.86
C GLU A 40 3.22 4.31 -2.21
N ILE A 41 3.67 3.21 -1.58
CA ILE A 41 2.81 2.20 -0.95
C ILE A 41 2.80 2.33 0.57
N ILE A 42 1.61 2.29 1.15
CA ILE A 42 1.38 2.15 2.58
C ILE A 42 0.98 0.72 2.90
N GLY A 43 1.82 0.04 3.69
CA GLY A 43 1.51 -1.26 4.24
C GLY A 43 2.30 -1.51 5.52
N PHE A 44 1.62 -1.67 6.65
CA PHE A 44 2.29 -1.94 7.93
C PHE A 44 2.62 -3.43 8.11
N ALA A 45 1.92 -4.32 7.39
CA ALA A 45 2.14 -5.77 7.38
C ALA A 45 1.71 -6.39 6.03
N CYS A 46 2.42 -6.04 4.95
CA CYS A 46 1.94 -6.23 3.58
C CYS A 46 2.68 -7.31 2.78
N ASN A 47 4.01 -7.33 2.85
CA ASN A 47 4.85 -8.11 1.93
C ASN A 47 4.98 -9.58 2.35
N TYR A 48 5.70 -10.38 1.55
CA TYR A 48 6.04 -11.77 1.91
C TYR A 48 6.64 -11.80 3.33
N ALA A 49 6.07 -12.62 4.22
CA ALA A 49 6.35 -12.68 5.67
C ALA A 49 5.78 -11.54 6.55
N GLY A 50 4.86 -10.71 6.03
CA GLY A 50 4.17 -9.67 6.79
C GLY A 50 5.04 -8.44 7.08
N SER A 51 6.05 -8.17 6.25
CA SER A 51 6.91 -7.01 6.44
C SER A 51 6.21 -5.71 6.02
N PRO A 52 6.58 -4.56 6.62
CA PRO A 52 6.11 -3.25 6.17
C PRO A 52 6.56 -2.93 4.74
N SER A 53 5.90 -1.96 4.11
CA SER A 53 6.36 -1.32 2.87
C SER A 53 7.62 -0.49 3.10
N GLU A 54 8.35 -0.15 2.03
CA GLU A 54 9.58 0.64 2.12
C GLU A 54 9.33 2.02 2.73
N THR A 55 8.23 2.67 2.35
CA THR A 55 7.79 3.94 2.93
C THR A 55 7.55 3.83 4.43
N VAL A 56 6.83 2.80 4.89
CA VAL A 56 6.56 2.61 6.33
C VAL A 56 7.86 2.32 7.09
N LEU A 57 8.72 1.46 6.55
CA LEU A 57 10.00 1.11 7.16
C LEU A 57 10.93 2.33 7.30
N LYS A 58 10.93 3.21 6.29
CA LYS A 58 11.65 4.49 6.31
C LYS A 58 11.22 5.34 7.50
N TYR A 59 9.92 5.44 7.78
CA TYR A 59 9.39 6.17 8.93
C TYR A 59 9.74 5.50 10.26
N PHE A 60 9.69 4.17 10.34
CA PHE A 60 10.09 3.46 11.56
C PHE A 60 11.54 3.74 11.94
N LYS A 61 12.44 3.75 10.96
CA LYS A 61 13.84 4.13 11.19
C LYS A 61 13.93 5.57 11.71
N LYS A 62 13.21 6.50 11.09
CA LYS A 62 13.24 7.92 11.47
C LYS A 62 12.65 8.19 12.84
N LEU A 63 11.61 7.45 13.23
CA LEU A 63 11.07 7.47 14.58
C LEU A 63 12.08 6.93 15.59
N ALA A 64 12.70 5.77 15.31
CA ALA A 64 13.72 5.18 16.16
C ALA A 64 14.93 6.11 16.37
N ASP A 65 15.35 6.82 15.32
CA ASP A 65 16.43 7.80 15.36
C ASP A 65 16.01 9.16 15.99
N LYS A 66 14.74 9.30 16.42
CA LYS A 66 14.13 10.55 16.92
C LYS A 66 14.26 11.73 15.95
N ASP A 67 14.36 11.46 14.63
CA ASP A 67 14.52 12.46 13.57
C ASP A 67 13.15 13.06 13.16
N TYR A 68 12.47 13.65 14.13
CA TYR A 68 11.11 14.18 13.95
C TYR A 68 11.07 15.39 13.00
N LYS A 69 12.18 16.12 12.90
CA LYS A 69 12.34 17.21 11.92
C LYS A 69 12.27 16.68 10.49
N TRP A 70 12.89 15.53 10.21
CA TRP A 70 12.77 14.91 8.90
C TRP A 70 11.32 14.50 8.58
N ILE A 71 10.60 13.95 9.57
CA ILE A 71 9.18 13.57 9.47
C ILE A 71 8.32 14.81 9.16
N SER A 72 8.53 15.90 9.90
CA SER A 72 7.86 17.19 9.67
C SER A 72 8.06 17.72 8.25
N ASN A 73 9.31 17.70 7.75
CA ASN A 73 9.61 18.16 6.40
C ASN A 73 8.82 17.40 5.32
N GLN A 74 8.52 16.12 5.55
CA GLN A 74 7.78 15.29 4.60
C GLN A 74 6.29 15.64 4.49
N LEU A 75 5.74 16.49 5.37
CA LEU A 75 4.38 17.05 5.19
C LEU A 75 4.22 17.79 3.85
N SER A 76 5.33 18.28 3.28
CA SER A 76 5.39 18.97 1.99
C SER A 76 5.99 18.13 0.86
N SER A 77 6.20 16.82 1.07
CA SER A 77 6.70 15.91 0.04
C SER A 77 5.77 15.88 -1.18
N ASN A 78 6.32 15.60 -2.36
CA ASN A 78 5.52 15.30 -3.55
C ASN A 78 4.92 13.88 -3.51
N ASN A 79 5.38 13.04 -2.58
CA ASN A 79 4.90 11.68 -2.39
C ASN A 79 3.74 11.65 -1.39
N ASN A 80 2.55 11.24 -1.83
CA ASN A 80 1.38 11.21 -0.96
C ASN A 80 1.48 10.17 0.16
N ALA A 81 2.17 9.04 -0.05
CA ALA A 81 2.40 8.06 1.01
C ALA A 81 3.30 8.63 2.12
N GLU A 82 4.33 9.40 1.77
CA GLU A 82 5.13 10.13 2.75
C GLU A 82 4.31 11.18 3.49
N ARG A 83 3.49 11.98 2.78
CA ARG A 83 2.59 12.95 3.43
C ARG A 83 1.65 12.27 4.42
N PHE A 84 1.07 11.13 4.05
CA PHE A 84 0.22 10.32 4.92
C PHE A 84 0.96 9.89 6.19
N MET A 85 2.13 9.24 6.03
CA MET A 85 2.92 8.76 7.16
C MET A 85 3.42 9.89 8.06
N SER A 86 3.69 11.07 7.50
CA SER A 86 4.07 12.27 8.27
C SER A 86 2.97 12.71 9.20
N VAL A 87 1.75 12.86 8.67
CA VAL A 87 0.59 13.24 9.48
C VAL A 87 0.36 12.22 10.59
N LEU A 88 0.30 10.92 10.25
CA LEU A 88 0.06 9.88 11.25
C LEU A 88 1.12 9.88 12.36
N SER A 89 2.39 9.99 11.98
CA SER A 89 3.51 9.95 12.92
C SER A 89 3.51 11.16 13.84
N LEU A 90 3.34 12.37 13.30
CA LEU A 90 3.37 13.60 14.09
C LEU A 90 2.15 13.72 15.01
N GLU A 91 0.96 13.35 14.55
CA GLU A 91 -0.21 13.29 15.41
C GLU A 91 0.00 12.31 16.55
N LYS A 92 0.51 11.10 16.27
CA LYS A 92 0.76 10.12 17.31
C LYS A 92 1.85 10.54 18.29
N LEU A 93 2.93 11.17 17.80
CA LEU A 93 3.97 11.74 18.67
C LEU A 93 3.41 12.85 19.57
N THR A 94 2.49 13.66 19.05
CA THR A 94 1.82 14.72 19.79
C THR A 94 0.89 14.14 20.86
N ASP A 95 0.09 13.13 20.52
CA ASP A 95 -0.78 12.40 21.46
C ASP A 95 0.03 11.79 22.63
N LEU A 96 1.26 11.37 22.35
CA LEU A 96 2.19 10.81 23.35
C LEU A 96 3.04 11.87 24.05
N ASN A 97 2.81 13.17 23.82
CA ASN A 97 3.59 14.29 24.36
C ASN A 97 5.10 14.21 24.04
N LYS A 98 5.48 13.61 22.90
CA LYS A 98 6.87 13.49 22.43
C LYS A 98 7.24 14.53 21.36
N TYR A 99 6.27 15.25 20.83
CA TYR A 99 6.45 16.30 19.83
C TYR A 99 5.39 17.39 20.03
N GLU A 100 5.75 18.64 19.77
CA GLU A 100 4.82 19.76 19.77
C GLU A 100 4.71 20.30 18.35
N LEU A 101 3.50 20.26 17.79
CA LEU A 101 3.21 20.75 16.45
C LEU A 101 3.21 22.28 16.44
N SER A 102 3.95 22.86 15.50
CA SER A 102 3.89 24.28 15.17
C SER A 102 2.62 24.65 14.38
N GLU A 103 2.28 25.93 14.36
CA GLU A 103 1.13 26.43 13.58
C GLU A 103 1.23 26.11 12.09
N ASP A 104 2.44 26.14 11.52
CA ASP A 104 2.63 25.85 10.10
C ASP A 104 2.48 24.37 9.79
N GLU A 105 2.92 23.50 10.70
CA GLU A 105 2.67 22.05 10.60
C GLU A 105 1.19 21.73 10.71
N LEU A 106 0.46 22.37 11.64
CA LEU A 106 -1.00 22.20 11.76
C LEU A 106 -1.72 22.58 10.46
N LYS A 107 -1.32 23.68 9.81
CA LYS A 107 -1.87 24.08 8.50
C LYS A 107 -1.55 23.06 7.40
N LEU A 108 -0.32 22.55 7.38
CA LEU A 108 0.09 21.52 6.41
C LEU A 108 -0.67 20.21 6.62
N ILE A 109 -0.83 19.77 7.87
CA ILE A 109 -1.60 18.58 8.24
C ILE A 109 -3.04 18.72 7.75
N ASP A 110 -3.71 19.84 8.03
CA ASP A 110 -5.08 20.10 7.58
C ASP A 110 -5.19 20.05 6.04
N LYS A 111 -4.21 20.64 5.33
CA LYS A 111 -4.15 20.56 3.86
C LYS A 111 -3.95 19.13 3.36
N VAL A 112 -3.09 18.33 4.01
CA VAL A 112 -2.85 16.94 3.63
C VAL A 112 -4.11 16.09 3.85
N LYS A 113 -4.79 16.25 4.98
CA LYS A 113 -6.01 15.52 5.32
C LYS A 113 -7.19 15.80 4.39
N LYS A 114 -7.21 16.96 3.73
CA LYS A 114 -8.24 17.34 2.75
C LYS A 114 -7.88 17.02 1.30
N SER A 115 -6.66 16.51 1.05
CA SER A 115 -6.14 16.28 -0.29
C SER A 115 -6.84 15.10 -0.97
N GLU A 116 -7.16 15.25 -2.26
CA GLU A 116 -7.63 14.14 -3.12
C GLU A 116 -6.46 13.35 -3.73
N GLY A 117 -5.25 13.50 -3.19
CA GLY A 117 -4.05 12.87 -3.72
C GLY A 117 -4.12 11.36 -3.49
N LEU A 118 -3.91 10.56 -4.53
CA LEU A 118 -3.98 9.10 -4.43
C LEU A 118 -2.76 8.55 -3.69
N VAL A 119 -3.02 7.52 -2.88
CA VAL A 119 -2.05 6.71 -2.15
C VAL A 119 -2.39 5.24 -2.41
N TYR A 120 -1.37 4.43 -2.65
CA TYR A 120 -1.55 2.99 -2.76
C TYR A 120 -1.46 2.34 -1.38
N VAL A 121 -2.46 1.54 -1.04
CA VAL A 121 -2.55 0.79 0.20
C VAL A 121 -2.45 -0.68 -0.12
N CYS A 122 -1.69 -1.40 0.68
CA CYS A 122 -1.60 -2.83 0.56
C CYS A 122 -2.82 -3.54 1.14
N SER A 123 -3.50 -4.30 0.29
CA SER A 123 -4.70 -5.10 0.62
C SER A 123 -4.45 -6.61 0.53
N GLY A 124 -3.17 -7.03 0.54
CA GLY A 124 -2.73 -8.43 0.54
C GLY A 124 -1.31 -8.60 -0.01
N CYS A 125 -0.77 -9.82 0.00
CA CYS A 125 0.63 -10.07 -0.39
C CYS A 125 1.01 -9.60 -1.80
N THR A 126 0.03 -9.52 -2.70
CA THR A 126 0.24 -9.12 -4.10
C THR A 126 -0.89 -8.22 -4.59
N TYR A 127 -1.61 -7.50 -3.71
CA TYR A 127 -2.76 -6.67 -4.08
C TYR A 127 -2.68 -5.27 -3.49
N PHE A 128 -2.84 -4.26 -4.33
CA PHE A 128 -2.85 -2.85 -3.96
C PHE A 128 -4.17 -2.20 -4.34
N GLU A 129 -4.74 -1.46 -3.40
CA GLU A 129 -5.89 -0.57 -3.62
C GLU A 129 -5.41 0.87 -3.56
N SER A 130 -6.13 1.79 -4.22
CA SER A 130 -5.79 3.20 -4.20
C SER A 130 -6.90 4.00 -3.54
N PHE A 131 -6.53 4.81 -2.56
CA PHE A 131 -7.43 5.71 -1.86
C PHE A 131 -6.91 7.13 -1.99
N SER A 132 -7.79 8.12 -2.00
CA SER A 132 -7.35 9.49 -1.76
C SER A 132 -6.89 9.65 -0.31
N LEU A 133 -6.01 10.62 -0.05
CA LEU A 133 -5.57 10.95 1.31
C LEU A 133 -6.76 11.23 2.23
N ASN A 134 -7.75 11.99 1.76
CA ASN A 134 -8.92 12.32 2.57
C ASN A 134 -9.75 11.09 2.97
N GLU A 135 -9.92 10.12 2.08
CA GLU A 135 -10.60 8.86 2.38
C GLU A 135 -9.79 8.07 3.40
N LEU A 136 -8.48 7.97 3.17
CA LEU A 136 -7.59 7.17 3.99
C LEU A 136 -7.51 7.66 5.45
N PHE A 137 -7.62 8.97 5.70
CA PHE A 137 -7.65 9.51 7.07
C PHE A 137 -8.98 9.31 7.80
N ASN A 138 -10.07 9.09 7.06
CA ASN A 138 -11.41 8.84 7.60
C ASN A 138 -11.75 7.33 7.67
N ASP A 139 -10.82 6.48 7.24
CA ASP A 139 -10.96 5.03 7.20
C ASP A 139 -10.30 4.34 8.41
N ASP A 140 -10.69 3.09 8.66
CA ASP A 140 -10.12 2.22 9.70
C ASP A 140 -8.59 2.06 9.59
N MET A 141 -8.04 2.20 8.38
CA MET A 141 -6.59 2.15 8.16
C MET A 141 -5.83 3.24 8.93
N SER A 142 -6.40 4.44 9.09
CA SER A 142 -5.80 5.52 9.90
C SER A 142 -5.70 5.10 11.36
N THR A 143 -6.77 4.51 11.90
CA THR A 143 -6.81 3.99 13.28
C THR A 143 -5.78 2.90 13.49
N TYR A 144 -5.75 1.89 12.60
CA TYR A 144 -4.79 0.81 12.65
C TYR A 144 -3.33 1.31 12.56
N GLY A 145 -3.06 2.24 11.66
CA GLY A 145 -1.75 2.87 11.52
C GLY A 145 -1.31 3.58 12.80
N LYS A 146 -2.20 4.31 13.47
CA LYS A 146 -1.91 4.97 14.76
C LYS A 146 -1.60 3.97 15.87
N GLU A 147 -2.37 2.89 15.99
CA GLU A 147 -2.13 1.84 16.98
C GLU A 147 -0.78 1.14 16.75
N TYR A 148 -0.45 0.87 15.48
CA TYR A 148 0.84 0.29 15.12
C TYR A 148 1.99 1.23 15.50
N LEU A 149 1.87 2.51 15.14
CA LEU A 149 2.88 3.54 15.47
C LEU A 149 3.07 3.70 16.97
N GLU A 150 2.00 3.65 17.77
CA GLU A 150 2.10 3.71 19.23
C GLU A 150 3.00 2.60 19.78
N ARG A 151 2.80 1.37 19.32
CA ARG A 151 3.60 0.22 19.74
C ARG A 151 5.07 0.40 19.40
N ILE A 152 5.37 0.90 18.20
CA ILE A 152 6.74 1.15 17.77
C ILE A 152 7.37 2.28 18.60
N ILE A 153 6.67 3.41 18.77
CA ILE A 153 7.18 4.57 19.50
C ILE A 153 7.47 4.22 20.97
N ASN A 154 6.60 3.45 21.61
CA ASN A 154 6.78 3.03 23.01
C ASN A 154 7.92 2.02 23.21
N GLN A 155 8.40 1.37 22.14
CA GLN A 155 9.56 0.49 22.20
C GLN A 155 10.90 1.23 22.05
N ILE A 156 10.87 2.49 21.62
CA ILE A 156 12.07 3.33 21.52
C ILE A 156 12.52 3.66 22.94
N LYS A 157 13.65 3.09 23.36
CA LYS A 157 14.27 3.41 24.65
C LYS A 157 14.74 4.86 24.64
N ASP A 158 14.56 5.56 25.76
CA ASP A 158 14.95 6.96 25.88
C ASP A 158 16.46 7.18 25.82
#